data_AF-A0AAN6N7W3-F1
#
_entry.id   AF-A0AAN6N7W3-F1
#
_cell.length_a   1.000
_cell.length_b   1.000
_cell.length_c   1.000
_cell.angle_alpha   90.00
_cell.angle_beta   90.00
_cell.angle_gamma   90.00
#
_symmetry.space_group_name_H-M   'P 1'
#
loop_
_entity.id
_entity.type
_entity.pdbx_description
1 polymer ?
#
loop_
_entity_poly.entity_id
_entity_poly.type
_entity_poly.pdbx_seq_one_letter_code
_entity_poly.pdbx_strand_id
1 'polypeptide(L)'
;MSFLTFRSVPLVLLGATTSLSALTHALPTIASHDNNFAPSEEIARQNDVHIFNAVHSAMRQWGSSLNHNGMSLILAAVPEGVLFYHGTHKPNPPPGPEWLAFEIEHSEGFSRPFRPPPPRPPPGDPPGPPPQFGAQVPMSMSDGADRGPPGERDGYLHIYRTTQPLHLLYVDGMGAGKTDMGTLDTQDLLLRGTREDVPWNEQGRASGLRNFTQSLGLNGIVRMEAGFEVIYCDFADGGIELQSAYRRPEPEGPGNVGNRLRLFEYMRAVSQRYHGIGAGRAVLDFGSMVSAFWYPLNLTTPQNAGGELLPRLTGATEEQLDAMRARVQEVTHDRLGKTYSEVDWQGVVDMIITRYADRLQFLATKVEDIDTLRGEVNNLLNIYIDYSQNDDRLERAVERCAEHYLPPLPTNHTQEDRFILAAIRSVTAKICSTLFQVRDLMVDPDADEGEAPTLALAALRDLVHNLRWTNWKECPQPCEPDEVCFVAMWPFGDVASHEQPTCRNVSVIDRGGPSYWRHPSPPPYIVKMISGGGDEKKKGVMRGPPGD
;
A
#
# COMPACT_ATOMS: atom_id res chain seq x y z
N MET A 1 -8.32 24.38 -73.05
CA MET A 1 -9.43 24.83 -73.90
C MET A 1 -10.39 23.66 -74.09
N SER A 2 -11.67 23.91 -73.84
CA SER A 2 -12.87 23.13 -74.18
C SER A 2 -13.19 21.83 -73.42
N PHE A 3 -14.25 21.97 -72.61
CA PHE A 3 -15.20 20.96 -72.13
C PHE A 3 -15.96 20.25 -73.27
N LEU A 4 -16.47 19.04 -73.00
CA LEU A 4 -17.79 18.47 -73.42
C LEU A 4 -17.77 16.96 -73.06
N THR A 5 -18.32 16.47 -71.94
CA THR A 5 -19.72 16.19 -71.53
C THR A 5 -20.57 15.23 -72.39
N PHE A 6 -21.23 14.30 -71.66
CA PHE A 6 -22.42 13.47 -71.96
C PHE A 6 -22.23 12.25 -72.90
N ARG A 7 -22.89 11.08 -72.75
CA ARG A 7 -24.12 10.60 -72.08
C ARG A 7 -24.02 9.05 -72.05
N SER A 8 -24.22 8.36 -70.94
CA SER A 8 -25.43 7.58 -70.55
C SER A 8 -26.03 6.66 -71.63
N VAL A 9 -26.12 5.34 -71.37
CA VAL A 9 -27.32 4.45 -71.54
C VAL A 9 -27.04 3.09 -70.83
N PRO A 10 -28.03 2.45 -70.17
CA PRO A 10 -27.85 1.30 -69.27
C PRO A 10 -28.16 -0.05 -69.96
N LEU A 11 -27.73 -1.17 -69.37
CA LEU A 11 -28.25 -2.49 -69.71
C LEU A 11 -28.50 -3.34 -68.46
N VAL A 12 -29.75 -3.78 -68.32
CA VAL A 12 -30.30 -4.60 -67.25
C VAL A 12 -30.25 -6.08 -67.66
N LEU A 13 -29.64 -6.87 -66.77
CA LEU A 13 -29.78 -8.30 -66.43
C LEU A 13 -30.16 -9.34 -67.49
N LEU A 14 -29.31 -10.38 -67.57
CA LEU A 14 -29.77 -11.77 -67.56
C LEU A 14 -28.99 -12.56 -66.50
N GLY A 15 -29.74 -13.17 -65.58
CA GLY A 15 -29.21 -13.97 -64.48
C GLY A 15 -28.78 -15.37 -64.92
N ALA A 16 -27.73 -15.85 -64.28
CA ALA A 16 -27.43 -17.27 -64.15
C ALA A 16 -27.10 -17.52 -62.67
N THR A 17 -28.01 -18.22 -62.00
CA THR A 17 -27.89 -18.68 -60.62
C THR A 17 -26.82 -19.74 -60.51
N THR A 18 -25.72 -19.42 -59.82
CA THR A 18 -24.79 -20.41 -59.27
C THR A 18 -24.84 -20.31 -57.76
N SER A 19 -25.36 -21.36 -57.11
CA SER A 19 -25.33 -21.51 -55.67
C SER A 19 -23.88 -21.69 -55.21
N LEU A 20 -23.28 -20.62 -54.69
CA LEU A 20 -22.07 -20.70 -53.88
C LEU A 20 -22.46 -20.67 -52.41
N SER A 21 -22.23 -21.79 -51.73
CA SER A 21 -22.30 -21.93 -50.28
C SER A 21 -21.20 -21.05 -49.66
N ALA A 22 -21.52 -19.82 -49.28
CA ALA A 22 -20.64 -19.01 -48.47
C ALA A 22 -20.68 -19.54 -47.02
N LEU A 23 -19.58 -20.13 -46.56
CA LEU A 23 -19.28 -20.17 -45.12
C LEU A 23 -19.17 -18.72 -44.65
N THR A 24 -20.25 -18.17 -44.11
CA THR A 24 -20.16 -16.99 -43.25
C THR A 24 -19.38 -17.40 -42.01
N HIS A 25 -18.10 -17.08 -41.97
CA HIS A 25 -17.42 -16.90 -40.70
C HIS A 25 -18.24 -15.86 -39.93
N ALA A 26 -18.94 -16.31 -38.91
CA ALA A 26 -19.49 -15.42 -37.91
C ALA A 26 -18.29 -14.72 -37.27
N LEU A 27 -18.00 -13.50 -37.73
CA LEU A 27 -17.29 -12.53 -36.92
C LEU A 27 -18.04 -12.49 -35.59
N PRO A 28 -17.35 -12.62 -34.44
CA PRO A 28 -17.99 -12.39 -33.16
C PRO A 28 -18.60 -11.00 -33.24
N THR A 29 -19.91 -10.92 -33.12
CA THR A 29 -20.59 -9.68 -32.79
C THR A 29 -19.92 -9.16 -31.53
N ILE A 30 -19.15 -8.08 -31.67
CA ILE A 30 -18.65 -7.28 -30.57
C ILE A 30 -19.90 -6.96 -29.75
N ALA A 31 -20.05 -7.63 -28.61
CA ALA A 31 -21.03 -7.24 -27.61
C ALA A 31 -20.75 -5.76 -27.33
N SER A 32 -21.78 -4.93 -27.41
CA SER A 32 -21.68 -3.51 -27.11
C SER A 32 -21.03 -3.35 -25.74
N HIS A 33 -19.76 -2.96 -25.72
CA HIS A 33 -19.08 -2.55 -24.52
C HIS A 33 -19.89 -1.43 -23.87
N ASP A 34 -20.04 -1.49 -22.55
CA ASP A 34 -20.28 -0.27 -21.79
C ASP A 34 -19.13 0.69 -22.14
N ASN A 35 -19.41 1.68 -22.99
CA ASN A 35 -18.46 2.73 -23.40
C ASN A 35 -18.05 3.65 -22.23
N ASN A 36 -18.27 3.24 -20.98
CA ASN A 36 -18.23 4.10 -19.80
C ASN A 36 -17.26 3.64 -18.69
N PHE A 37 -16.53 2.53 -18.86
CA PHE A 37 -15.54 2.08 -17.88
C PHE A 37 -14.10 2.34 -18.36
N ALA A 38 -13.58 3.52 -18.03
CA ALA A 38 -12.22 3.94 -18.35
C ALA A 38 -11.68 4.87 -17.24
N PRO A 39 -10.36 5.00 -17.09
CA PRO A 39 -9.81 5.94 -16.12
C PRO A 39 -10.04 7.38 -16.60
N SER A 40 -10.33 8.31 -15.69
CA SER A 40 -10.57 9.72 -16.07
C SER A 40 -10.09 10.73 -15.04
N GLU A 41 -9.78 11.94 -15.49
CA GLU A 41 -9.42 13.07 -14.63
C GLU A 41 -10.57 13.45 -13.69
N GLU A 42 -11.82 13.32 -14.14
CA GLU A 42 -12.98 13.67 -13.32
C GLU A 42 -13.11 12.74 -12.11
N ILE A 43 -12.95 11.44 -12.31
CA ILE A 43 -12.97 10.46 -11.22
C ILE A 43 -11.74 10.62 -10.33
N ALA A 44 -10.58 10.98 -10.90
CA ALA A 44 -9.39 11.32 -10.12
C ALA A 44 -9.63 12.53 -9.18
N ARG A 45 -10.37 13.56 -9.61
CA ARG A 45 -10.77 14.67 -8.73
C ARG A 45 -11.74 14.23 -7.64
N GLN A 46 -12.65 13.31 -7.94
CA GLN A 46 -13.61 12.78 -6.95
C GLN A 46 -12.92 11.95 -5.86
N ASN A 47 -11.84 11.25 -6.19
CA ASN A 47 -11.02 10.46 -5.26
C ASN A 47 -9.71 11.17 -4.87
N ASP A 48 -9.68 12.50 -4.92
CA ASP A 48 -8.47 13.30 -4.82
C ASP A 48 -7.64 13.04 -3.56
N VAL A 49 -8.27 13.04 -2.38
CA VAL A 49 -7.61 12.76 -1.10
C VAL A 49 -7.00 11.36 -1.07
N HIS A 50 -7.69 10.37 -1.64
CA HIS A 50 -7.18 9.01 -1.70
C HIS A 50 -5.92 8.91 -2.58
N ILE A 51 -5.93 9.55 -3.74
CA ILE A 51 -4.78 9.58 -4.65
C ILE A 51 -3.61 10.37 -4.05
N PHE A 52 -3.89 11.53 -3.45
CA PHE A 52 -2.90 12.35 -2.76
C PHE A 52 -2.19 11.53 -1.65
N ASN A 53 -2.98 10.85 -0.81
CA ASN A 53 -2.44 10.02 0.26
C ASN A 53 -1.74 8.76 -0.25
N ALA A 54 -2.17 8.18 -1.37
CA ALA A 54 -1.49 7.05 -2.02
C ALA A 54 -0.11 7.46 -2.55
N VAL A 55 -0.01 8.61 -3.22
CA VAL A 55 1.27 9.19 -3.69
C VAL A 55 2.19 9.50 -2.51
N HIS A 56 1.66 10.14 -1.46
CA HIS A 56 2.41 10.42 -0.23
C HIS A 56 2.93 9.14 0.44
N SER A 57 2.09 8.10 0.52
CA SER A 57 2.40 6.88 1.27
C SER A 57 3.22 5.86 0.48
N ALA A 58 3.39 6.05 -0.84
CA ALA A 58 4.05 5.08 -1.70
C ALA A 58 5.50 4.82 -1.25
N MET A 59 5.83 3.55 -1.01
CA MET A 59 7.11 3.09 -0.43
C MET A 59 7.45 3.66 0.95
N ARG A 60 6.43 4.08 1.74
CA ARG A 60 6.58 4.60 3.11
C ARG A 60 5.77 3.80 4.11
N GLN A 61 6.45 3.19 5.07
CA GLN A 61 5.84 2.26 6.03
C GLN A 61 4.74 2.92 6.87
N TRP A 62 4.92 4.16 7.35
CA TRP A 62 3.91 4.81 8.20
C TRP A 62 2.59 5.04 7.45
N GLY A 63 2.67 5.68 6.29
CA GLY A 63 1.52 5.97 5.45
C GLY A 63 0.80 4.71 4.98
N SER A 64 1.57 3.71 4.52
CA SER A 64 1.04 2.41 4.10
C SER A 64 0.37 1.64 5.23
N SER A 65 0.78 1.82 6.49
CA SER A 65 0.16 1.15 7.64
C SER A 65 -1.23 1.70 7.98
N LEU A 66 -1.40 3.01 7.85
CA LEU A 66 -2.67 3.69 8.09
C LEU A 66 -3.62 3.58 6.88
N ASN A 67 -3.07 3.69 5.67
CA ASN A 67 -3.80 3.46 4.41
C ASN A 67 -3.58 2.03 3.91
N HIS A 68 -3.89 1.03 4.75
CA HIS A 68 -3.46 -0.35 4.52
C HIS A 68 -4.13 -1.05 3.34
N ASN A 69 -5.31 -0.62 2.90
CA ASN A 69 -5.94 -1.12 1.68
C ASN A 69 -5.45 -0.31 0.48
N GLY A 70 -4.33 -0.75 -0.06
CA GLY A 70 -3.75 -0.19 -1.27
C GLY A 70 -4.62 -0.43 -2.51
N MET A 71 -4.74 0.59 -3.35
CA MET A 71 -5.54 0.57 -4.59
C MET A 71 -4.73 0.96 -5.82
N SER A 72 -3.40 0.97 -5.72
CA SER A 72 -2.49 1.48 -6.72
C SER A 72 -1.32 0.54 -6.98
N LEU A 73 -0.98 0.40 -8.25
CA LEU A 73 0.14 -0.39 -8.73
C LEU A 73 1.10 0.54 -9.46
N ILE A 74 2.39 0.48 -9.16
CA ILE A 74 3.39 1.40 -9.75
C ILE A 74 4.63 0.59 -10.14
N LEU A 75 5.26 0.88 -11.27
CA LEU A 75 6.57 0.27 -11.55
C LEU A 75 7.60 0.85 -10.59
N ALA A 76 8.46 -0.02 -10.07
CA ALA A 76 9.55 0.33 -9.20
C ALA A 76 10.87 -0.16 -9.80
N ALA A 77 11.93 0.64 -9.70
CA ALA A 77 13.29 0.17 -9.91
C ALA A 77 14.03 0.08 -8.60
N VAL A 78 14.79 -0.99 -8.46
CA VAL A 78 15.81 -1.11 -7.43
C VAL A 78 17.15 -0.94 -8.14
N PRO A 79 17.92 0.13 -7.86
CA PRO A 79 19.20 0.36 -8.52
C PRO A 79 20.21 -0.77 -8.32
N GLU A 80 21.25 -0.79 -9.15
CA GLU A 80 22.42 -1.64 -8.93
C GLU A 80 23.11 -1.33 -7.59
N GLY A 81 23.65 -2.36 -6.93
CA GLY A 81 24.40 -2.24 -5.69
C GLY A 81 23.56 -2.26 -4.40
N VAL A 82 22.23 -2.31 -4.51
CA VAL A 82 21.30 -2.40 -3.36
C VAL A 82 21.39 -3.76 -2.69
N LEU A 83 21.40 -3.77 -1.35
CA LEU A 83 21.42 -4.98 -0.56
C LEU A 83 20.01 -5.48 -0.25
N PHE A 84 19.84 -6.79 -0.39
CA PHE A 84 18.67 -7.54 0.03
C PHE A 84 19.06 -8.62 1.02
N TYR A 85 18.11 -8.97 1.88
CA TYR A 85 18.29 -9.98 2.91
C TYR A 85 17.26 -11.10 2.74
N HIS A 86 17.67 -12.33 3.05
CA HIS A 86 16.80 -13.50 2.95
C HIS A 86 17.13 -14.50 4.04
N GLY A 87 16.12 -14.97 4.78
CA GLY A 87 16.28 -15.99 5.80
C GLY A 87 15.86 -17.36 5.27
N THR A 88 16.69 -18.38 5.50
CA THR A 88 16.41 -19.76 5.06
C THR A 88 17.07 -20.78 5.98
N HIS A 89 16.92 -22.06 5.63
CA HIS A 89 17.57 -23.21 6.27
C HIS A 89 18.66 -23.85 5.41
N LYS A 90 18.91 -23.30 4.22
CA LYS A 90 19.90 -23.81 3.27
C LYS A 90 21.02 -22.79 3.11
N PRO A 91 22.30 -23.21 2.96
CA PRO A 91 23.41 -22.29 2.72
C PRO A 91 23.48 -21.78 1.27
N ASN A 92 22.78 -22.44 0.34
CA ASN A 92 22.85 -22.15 -1.09
C ASN A 92 21.65 -21.30 -1.55
N PRO A 93 21.80 -20.48 -2.61
CA PRO A 93 20.70 -19.72 -3.17
C PRO A 93 19.46 -20.58 -3.49
N PRO A 94 18.24 -20.03 -3.31
CA PRO A 94 17.01 -20.70 -3.72
C PRO A 94 17.04 -21.04 -5.22
N PRO A 95 16.53 -22.21 -5.62
CA PRO A 95 16.47 -22.61 -7.03
C PRO A 95 15.27 -22.00 -7.79
N GLY A 96 14.46 -21.18 -7.11
CA GLY A 96 13.19 -20.66 -7.62
C GLY A 96 12.81 -19.36 -6.92
N PRO A 97 11.54 -18.93 -7.04
CA PRO A 97 11.11 -17.69 -6.41
C PRO A 97 11.22 -17.75 -4.89
N GLU A 98 11.55 -16.62 -4.29
CA GLU A 98 11.74 -16.53 -2.84
C GLU A 98 11.58 -15.07 -2.36
N TRP A 99 11.33 -14.88 -1.06
CA TRP A 99 11.21 -13.53 -0.47
C TRP A 99 12.58 -12.91 -0.16
N LEU A 100 12.72 -11.64 -0.52
CA LEU A 100 13.80 -10.75 -0.10
C LEU A 100 13.23 -9.62 0.77
N ALA A 101 13.99 -9.10 1.71
CA ALA A 101 13.63 -7.92 2.50
C ALA A 101 14.69 -6.81 2.41
N PHE A 102 14.27 -5.56 2.62
CA PHE A 102 15.18 -4.42 2.73
C PHE A 102 15.81 -4.26 4.12
N GLU A 103 15.19 -4.85 5.14
CA GLU A 103 15.63 -4.88 6.53
C GLU A 103 16.23 -6.24 6.90
N ILE A 104 17.40 -6.22 7.55
CA ILE A 104 18.08 -7.45 8.02
C ILE A 104 17.23 -8.16 9.06
N GLU A 105 16.67 -7.38 9.98
CA GLU A 105 15.88 -7.84 11.13
C GLU A 105 14.62 -8.59 10.68
N HIS A 106 14.05 -8.19 9.53
CA HIS A 106 12.93 -8.88 8.92
C HIS A 106 13.34 -10.30 8.50
N SER A 107 14.43 -10.44 7.74
CA SER A 107 14.95 -11.74 7.28
C SER A 107 15.52 -12.61 8.41
N GLU A 108 16.09 -12.01 9.45
CA GLU A 108 16.54 -12.72 10.66
C GLU A 108 15.42 -13.51 11.32
N GLY A 109 14.18 -13.01 11.27
CA GLY A 109 12.98 -13.73 11.74
C GLY A 109 12.82 -15.12 11.10
N PHE A 110 13.23 -15.25 9.84
CA PHE A 110 13.11 -16.45 9.02
C PHE A 110 14.40 -17.29 8.92
N SER A 111 15.51 -16.79 9.47
CA SER A 111 16.83 -17.44 9.42
C SER A 111 17.02 -18.52 10.51
N ARG A 112 16.00 -19.36 10.72
CA ARG A 112 15.95 -20.30 11.87
C ARG A 112 16.09 -21.77 11.44
N PRO A 113 16.67 -22.63 12.31
CA PRO A 113 16.68 -24.06 12.12
C PRO A 113 15.25 -24.64 12.09
N PHE A 114 14.93 -25.48 11.10
CA PHE A 114 13.61 -26.07 10.94
C PHE A 114 13.29 -27.07 12.07
N ARG A 115 12.38 -26.68 12.98
CA ARG A 115 11.86 -27.57 14.04
C ARG A 115 10.54 -28.20 13.59
N PRO A 116 10.42 -29.54 13.57
CA PRO A 116 9.16 -30.19 13.21
C PRO A 116 8.05 -29.82 14.22
N PRO A 117 6.76 -29.95 13.82
CA PRO A 117 5.64 -29.76 14.73
C PRO A 117 5.76 -30.70 15.94
N PRO A 118 5.26 -30.31 17.14
CA PRO A 118 5.17 -31.23 18.25
C PRO A 118 4.33 -32.46 17.86
N PRO A 119 4.66 -33.67 18.39
CA PRO A 119 3.90 -34.89 18.11
C PRO A 119 2.43 -34.72 18.48
N ARG A 120 1.54 -35.42 17.75
CA ARG A 120 0.10 -35.45 18.05
C ARG A 120 -0.12 -35.89 19.51
N PRO A 121 -1.12 -35.33 20.21
CA PRO A 121 -1.50 -35.82 21.53
C PRO A 121 -1.83 -37.32 21.50
N PRO A 122 -1.65 -38.06 22.61
CA PRO A 122 -2.08 -39.44 22.75
C PRO A 122 -3.57 -39.62 22.39
N PRO A 123 -4.00 -40.81 21.93
CA PRO A 123 -5.41 -41.08 21.67
C PRO A 123 -6.24 -40.89 22.95
N GLY A 124 -7.13 -39.89 22.98
CA GLY A 124 -8.00 -39.59 24.12
C GLY A 124 -8.02 -38.13 24.55
N ASP A 125 -7.02 -37.34 24.15
CA ASP A 125 -7.06 -35.89 24.30
C ASP A 125 -7.92 -35.25 23.19
N PRO A 126 -8.61 -34.12 23.46
CA PRO A 126 -9.31 -33.39 22.41
C PRO A 126 -8.33 -33.09 21.27
N PRO A 127 -8.75 -33.22 19.99
CA PRO A 127 -7.87 -32.93 18.87
C PRO A 127 -7.27 -31.54 19.11
N GLY A 128 -5.94 -31.49 19.19
CA GLY A 128 -5.22 -30.22 19.20
C GLY A 128 -5.67 -29.40 17.98
N PRO A 129 -5.57 -28.05 18.04
CA PRO A 129 -5.95 -27.22 16.91
C PRO A 129 -5.28 -27.76 15.64
N PRO A 130 -6.00 -27.79 14.50
CA PRO A 130 -5.45 -28.32 13.26
C PRO A 130 -4.12 -27.64 12.94
N PRO A 131 -3.16 -28.32 12.29
CA PRO A 131 -1.91 -27.69 11.90
C PRO A 131 -2.23 -26.47 11.04
N GLN A 132 -2.06 -25.28 11.61
CA GLN A 132 -2.26 -24.01 10.93
C GLN A 132 -1.10 -23.82 9.93
N PHE A 133 -1.23 -24.45 8.78
CA PHE A 133 -0.52 -24.06 7.55
C PHE A 133 -0.98 -22.64 7.23
N GLY A 134 -0.05 -21.68 7.23
CA GLY A 134 -0.40 -20.26 7.02
C GLY A 134 0.62 -19.26 7.57
N ALA A 135 1.63 -19.72 8.31
CA ALA A 135 2.81 -18.89 8.53
C ALA A 135 3.54 -18.64 7.20
N GLN A 136 3.92 -17.40 6.91
CA GLN A 136 4.96 -17.17 5.91
C GLN A 136 6.21 -17.92 6.37
N VAL A 137 6.73 -18.74 5.49
CA VAL A 137 7.94 -19.55 5.65
C VAL A 137 8.67 -19.47 4.32
N PRO A 138 10.01 -19.56 4.28
CA PRO A 138 10.74 -19.62 3.01
C PRO A 138 10.10 -20.63 2.04
N MET A 139 9.95 -20.29 0.75
CA MET A 139 9.19 -21.09 -0.22
C MET A 139 9.81 -22.47 -0.36
N SER A 140 11.14 -22.52 -0.27
CA SER A 140 11.90 -23.76 -0.20
C SER A 140 11.56 -24.69 0.98
N MET A 141 10.89 -24.21 2.05
CA MET A 141 10.42 -25.03 3.16
C MET A 141 9.03 -25.67 2.92
N SER A 142 8.19 -25.06 2.07
CA SER A 142 6.82 -25.56 1.84
C SER A 142 6.76 -26.83 0.99
N ASP A 143 7.81 -27.15 0.23
CA ASP A 143 7.83 -28.30 -0.68
C ASP A 143 7.85 -29.67 0.03
N GLY A 144 7.89 -29.71 1.37
CA GLY A 144 7.74 -30.93 2.18
C GLY A 144 8.82 -32.00 2.01
N ALA A 145 9.72 -31.80 1.03
CA ALA A 145 10.71 -32.76 0.57
C ALA A 145 11.96 -32.82 1.46
N ASP A 146 12.22 -31.80 2.27
CA ASP A 146 13.48 -31.70 3.03
C ASP A 146 13.29 -31.99 4.52
N ARG A 147 12.83 -33.20 4.83
CA ARG A 147 12.91 -33.77 6.19
C ARG A 147 14.28 -34.41 6.39
N GLY A 148 15.35 -33.64 6.19
CA GLY A 148 16.72 -34.07 6.51
C GLY A 148 16.83 -34.56 7.96
N PRO A 149 17.79 -35.44 8.28
CA PRO A 149 17.91 -36.06 9.59
C PRO A 149 18.02 -35.00 10.72
N PRO A 150 17.58 -35.31 11.95
CA PRO A 150 17.66 -34.39 13.08
C PRO A 150 19.13 -34.18 13.45
N GLY A 151 19.75 -33.13 12.93
CA GLY A 151 21.17 -32.82 13.15
C GLY A 151 21.80 -31.87 12.12
N GLU A 152 21.20 -31.73 10.93
CA GLU A 152 21.72 -30.89 9.83
C GLU A 152 20.84 -29.65 9.53
N ARG A 153 19.99 -29.26 10.48
CA ARG A 153 18.96 -28.24 10.23
C ARG A 153 19.41 -26.89 10.73
N ASP A 154 20.35 -26.28 10.05
CA ASP A 154 20.81 -24.93 10.38
C ASP A 154 19.86 -23.85 9.84
N GLY A 155 19.94 -22.65 10.41
CA GLY A 155 19.36 -21.44 9.83
C GLY A 155 20.46 -20.59 9.20
N TYR A 156 20.16 -19.91 8.10
CA TYR A 156 21.08 -19.06 7.37
C TYR A 156 20.43 -17.71 7.07
N LEU A 157 21.21 -16.63 7.27
CA LEU A 157 20.90 -15.31 6.72
C LEU A 157 21.73 -15.13 5.45
N HIS A 158 21.05 -14.98 4.32
CA HIS A 158 21.65 -14.62 3.05
C HIS A 158 21.65 -13.10 2.88
N ILE A 159 22.74 -12.60 2.33
CA ILE A 159 22.86 -11.21 1.85
C ILE A 159 23.05 -11.27 0.34
N TYR A 160 22.16 -10.61 -0.38
CA TYR A 160 22.23 -10.45 -1.82
C TYR A 160 22.55 -9.00 -2.17
N ARG A 161 23.16 -8.80 -3.33
CA ARG A 161 23.37 -7.48 -3.92
C ARG A 161 22.81 -7.47 -5.33
N THR A 162 22.10 -6.42 -5.71
CA THR A 162 21.69 -6.21 -7.11
C THR A 162 22.91 -5.92 -7.99
N THR A 163 22.99 -6.61 -9.12
CA THR A 163 24.08 -6.49 -10.12
C THR A 163 23.69 -5.60 -11.29
N GLN A 164 22.41 -5.24 -11.37
CA GLN A 164 21.81 -4.36 -12.37
C GLN A 164 20.50 -3.77 -11.78
N PRO A 165 19.92 -2.73 -12.40
CA PRO A 165 18.60 -2.25 -12.03
C PRO A 165 17.57 -3.37 -12.14
N LEU A 166 16.87 -3.68 -11.06
CA LEU A 166 15.72 -4.60 -11.07
C LEU A 166 14.45 -3.82 -11.36
N HIS A 167 13.56 -4.40 -12.16
CA HIS A 167 12.23 -3.85 -12.43
C HIS A 167 11.18 -4.66 -11.70
N LEU A 168 10.47 -4.02 -10.76
CA LEU A 168 9.45 -4.64 -9.91
C LEU A 168 8.11 -3.96 -10.11
N LEU A 169 7.03 -4.67 -9.83
CA LEU A 169 5.71 -4.06 -9.61
C LEU A 169 5.56 -3.73 -8.13
N TYR A 170 5.27 -2.49 -7.77
CA TYR A 170 4.93 -2.09 -6.40
C TYR A 170 3.42 -2.18 -6.18
N VAL A 171 3.02 -2.78 -5.06
CA VAL A 171 1.64 -2.75 -4.55
C VAL A 171 1.59 -1.85 -3.32
N ASP A 172 0.78 -0.79 -3.39
CA ASP A 172 0.62 0.16 -2.29
C ASP A 172 -0.11 -0.43 -1.06
N GLY A 173 -0.20 0.37 0.01
CA GLY A 173 -0.74 -0.06 1.29
C GLY A 173 0.06 -1.19 1.95
N MET A 174 -0.58 -1.98 2.81
CA MET A 174 0.01 -3.17 3.44
C MET A 174 -0.25 -4.41 2.59
N GLY A 175 0.20 -4.40 1.33
CA GLY A 175 -0.08 -5.44 0.34
C GLY A 175 0.29 -6.88 0.76
N ALA A 176 1.09 -7.11 1.79
CA ALA A 176 1.40 -8.46 2.27
C ALA A 176 0.65 -8.85 3.55
N GLY A 177 -0.20 -7.98 4.08
CA GLY A 177 -0.97 -8.26 5.29
C GLY A 177 -2.00 -9.36 5.06
N LYS A 178 -1.84 -10.53 5.70
CA LYS A 178 -2.79 -11.64 5.57
C LYS A 178 -4.01 -11.44 6.47
N THR A 179 -4.93 -10.58 6.04
CA THR A 179 -6.18 -10.26 6.74
C THR A 179 -7.35 -10.10 5.75
N ASP A 180 -8.58 -10.19 6.25
CA ASP A 180 -9.81 -9.98 5.48
C ASP A 180 -10.20 -8.50 5.36
N MET A 181 -9.41 -7.60 5.95
CA MET A 181 -9.66 -6.16 5.99
C MET A 181 -9.47 -5.46 4.62
N GLY A 182 -8.87 -6.14 3.63
CA GLY A 182 -8.75 -5.65 2.24
C GLY A 182 -7.34 -5.40 1.75
N THR A 183 -6.32 -5.66 2.58
CA THR A 183 -4.89 -5.52 2.27
C THR A 183 -4.45 -6.32 1.03
N LEU A 184 -5.15 -7.40 0.70
CA LEU A 184 -4.82 -8.30 -0.41
C LEU A 184 -5.67 -8.07 -1.67
N ASP A 185 -6.68 -7.18 -1.62
CA ASP A 185 -7.68 -6.99 -2.67
C ASP A 185 -7.04 -6.76 -4.05
N THR A 186 -6.05 -5.87 -4.15
CA THR A 186 -5.39 -5.50 -5.42
C THR A 186 -4.57 -6.67 -6.01
N GLN A 187 -3.99 -7.54 -5.19
CA GLN A 187 -3.24 -8.69 -5.70
C GLN A 187 -4.15 -9.86 -6.04
N ASP A 188 -5.09 -10.18 -5.15
CA ASP A 188 -5.93 -11.36 -5.30
C ASP A 188 -7.04 -11.12 -6.33
N LEU A 189 -7.77 -10.01 -6.24
CA LEU A 189 -8.88 -9.69 -7.15
C LEU A 189 -8.37 -9.16 -8.50
N LEU A 190 -7.52 -8.12 -8.47
CA LEU A 190 -7.10 -7.45 -9.70
C LEU A 190 -6.00 -8.23 -10.43
N LEU A 191 -4.84 -8.48 -9.81
CA LEU A 191 -3.71 -9.13 -10.52
C LEU A 191 -3.96 -10.61 -10.81
N ARG A 192 -4.47 -11.38 -9.84
CA ARG A 192 -4.66 -12.83 -9.95
C ARG A 192 -6.05 -13.25 -10.43
N GLY A 193 -7.06 -12.38 -10.34
CA GLY A 193 -8.45 -12.73 -10.73
C GLY A 193 -9.10 -13.77 -9.82
N THR A 194 -8.72 -13.83 -8.53
CA THR A 194 -9.18 -14.83 -7.57
C THR A 194 -10.04 -14.19 -6.47
N ARG A 195 -11.33 -14.54 -6.40
CA ARG A 195 -12.27 -14.04 -5.36
C ARG A 195 -12.34 -14.90 -4.11
N GLU A 196 -12.08 -16.20 -4.22
CA GLU A 196 -12.27 -17.19 -3.16
C GLU A 196 -10.94 -17.66 -2.56
N ASP A 197 -9.97 -16.75 -2.40
CA ASP A 197 -8.71 -17.08 -1.76
C ASP A 197 -8.78 -16.89 -0.24
N VAL A 198 -7.96 -17.65 0.48
CA VAL A 198 -7.76 -17.46 1.92
C VAL A 198 -6.55 -16.56 2.15
N PRO A 199 -6.57 -15.64 3.14
CA PRO A 199 -5.45 -14.74 3.39
C PRO A 199 -4.10 -15.46 3.54
N TRP A 200 -4.12 -16.69 4.07
CA TRP A 200 -2.96 -17.52 4.36
C TRP A 200 -2.33 -18.26 3.16
N ASN A 201 -2.91 -18.18 1.96
CA ASN A 201 -2.39 -18.86 0.76
C ASN A 201 -1.23 -18.09 0.10
N GLU A 202 -0.19 -17.75 0.88
CA GLU A 202 0.92 -16.96 0.35
C GLU A 202 1.70 -17.65 -0.76
N GLN A 203 1.82 -18.98 -0.73
CA GLN A 203 2.54 -19.71 -1.78
C GLN A 203 1.79 -19.66 -3.12
N GLY A 204 0.47 -19.87 -3.09
CA GLY A 204 -0.37 -19.72 -4.27
C GLY A 204 -0.36 -18.28 -4.80
N ARG A 205 -0.39 -17.30 -3.87
CA ARG A 205 -0.26 -15.88 -4.19
C ARG A 205 1.06 -15.53 -4.85
N ALA A 206 2.19 -15.91 -4.24
CA ALA A 206 3.52 -15.69 -4.78
C ALA A 206 3.68 -16.33 -6.17
N SER A 207 3.16 -17.55 -6.37
CA SER A 207 3.19 -18.23 -7.66
C SER A 207 2.38 -17.50 -8.74
N GLY A 208 1.17 -17.04 -8.40
CA GLY A 208 0.32 -16.28 -9.32
C GLY A 208 0.91 -14.92 -9.69
N LEU A 209 1.43 -14.20 -8.70
CA LEU A 209 2.07 -12.89 -8.90
C LEU A 209 3.38 -13.01 -9.70
N ARG A 210 4.17 -14.05 -9.45
CA ARG A 210 5.34 -14.38 -10.28
C ARG A 210 4.96 -14.60 -11.73
N ASN A 211 3.95 -15.43 -12.00
CA ASN A 211 3.53 -15.70 -13.37
C ASN A 211 3.07 -14.41 -14.08
N PHE A 212 2.31 -13.56 -13.39
CA PHE A 212 1.90 -12.27 -13.90
C PHE A 212 3.10 -11.35 -14.21
N THR A 213 3.99 -11.14 -13.23
CA THR A 213 5.14 -10.23 -13.38
C THR A 213 6.15 -10.72 -14.41
N GLN A 214 6.47 -12.02 -14.46
CA GLN A 214 7.34 -12.59 -15.49
C GLN A 214 6.75 -12.43 -16.90
N SER A 215 5.43 -12.54 -17.06
CA SER A 215 4.78 -12.31 -18.37
C SER A 215 4.95 -10.87 -18.89
N LEU A 216 5.30 -9.94 -18.00
CA LEU A 216 5.54 -8.53 -18.31
C LEU A 216 7.04 -8.18 -18.35
N GLY A 217 7.94 -9.15 -18.18
CA GLY A 217 9.38 -8.92 -18.14
C GLY A 217 9.89 -8.26 -16.85
N LEU A 218 9.11 -8.33 -15.76
CA LEU A 218 9.51 -7.83 -14.45
C LEU A 218 10.24 -8.91 -13.64
N ASN A 219 11.16 -8.50 -12.77
CA ASN A 219 11.90 -9.41 -11.88
C ASN A 219 11.08 -9.85 -10.65
N GLY A 220 9.96 -9.18 -10.36
CA GLY A 220 9.13 -9.51 -9.19
C GLY A 220 8.15 -8.44 -8.78
N ILE A 221 7.69 -8.55 -7.54
CA ILE A 221 6.71 -7.65 -6.92
C ILE A 221 7.22 -7.21 -5.55
N VAL A 222 7.06 -5.93 -5.23
CA VAL A 222 7.36 -5.34 -3.91
C VAL A 222 6.05 -4.94 -3.22
N ARG A 223 5.91 -5.30 -1.96
CA ARG A 223 4.71 -5.09 -1.13
C ARG A 223 5.09 -5.08 0.36
N MET A 224 4.13 -4.80 1.23
CA MET A 224 4.43 -4.46 2.63
C MET A 224 3.66 -5.29 3.66
N GLU A 225 4.38 -5.90 4.60
CA GLU A 225 3.91 -6.27 5.95
C GLU A 225 4.34 -5.17 6.93
N ALA A 226 4.91 -5.47 8.10
CA ALA A 226 5.55 -4.40 8.88
C ALA A 226 6.73 -3.77 8.13
N GLY A 227 7.48 -4.56 7.36
CA GLY A 227 8.53 -4.12 6.45
C GLY A 227 8.18 -4.38 4.99
N PHE A 228 8.95 -3.79 4.07
CA PHE A 228 8.82 -4.08 2.64
C PHE A 228 9.51 -5.40 2.30
N GLU A 229 8.81 -6.23 1.52
CA GLU A 229 9.31 -7.47 0.98
C GLU A 229 9.22 -7.47 -0.55
N VAL A 230 10.15 -8.17 -1.19
CA VAL A 230 10.15 -8.46 -2.61
C VAL A 230 9.94 -9.95 -2.80
N ILE A 231 8.94 -10.34 -3.59
CA ILE A 231 8.85 -11.69 -4.15
C ILE A 231 9.67 -11.66 -5.43
N TYR A 232 10.89 -12.16 -5.37
CA TYR A 232 11.80 -12.20 -6.51
C TYR A 232 11.55 -13.47 -7.33
N CYS A 233 11.47 -13.34 -8.65
CA CYS A 233 10.96 -14.41 -9.51
C CYS A 233 11.96 -15.54 -9.78
N ASP A 234 13.24 -15.20 -9.95
CA ASP A 234 14.28 -16.14 -10.36
C ASP A 234 15.68 -15.70 -9.91
N PHE A 235 16.22 -16.37 -8.88
CA PHE A 235 17.55 -16.10 -8.33
C PHE A 235 18.70 -16.47 -9.28
N ALA A 236 18.42 -17.14 -10.40
CA ALA A 236 19.40 -17.51 -11.41
C ALA A 236 19.42 -16.56 -12.62
N ASP A 237 18.56 -15.53 -12.66
CA ASP A 237 18.47 -14.58 -13.79
C ASP A 237 19.67 -13.61 -13.88
N GLY A 238 20.55 -13.62 -12.88
CA GLY A 238 21.74 -12.79 -12.81
C GLY A 238 21.49 -11.35 -12.38
N GLY A 239 20.26 -10.98 -11.98
CA GLY A 239 19.92 -9.65 -11.46
C GLY A 239 20.37 -9.41 -10.01
N ILE A 240 20.64 -10.47 -9.28
CA ILE A 240 21.22 -10.44 -7.93
C ILE A 240 22.36 -11.44 -7.79
N GLU A 241 23.30 -11.14 -6.92
CA GLU A 241 24.39 -12.05 -6.54
C GLU A 241 24.41 -12.30 -5.03
N LEU A 242 24.68 -13.55 -4.63
CA LEU A 242 24.85 -13.91 -3.22
C LEU A 242 26.21 -13.39 -2.73
N GLN A 243 26.20 -12.46 -1.78
CA GLN A 243 27.40 -11.95 -1.12
C GLN A 243 27.87 -12.88 0.00
N SER A 244 26.93 -13.37 0.80
CA SER A 244 27.23 -14.20 1.97
C SER A 244 26.03 -15.01 2.42
N ALA A 245 26.29 -16.19 2.97
CA ALA A 245 25.30 -17.02 3.67
C ALA A 245 25.81 -17.33 5.08
N TYR A 246 25.38 -16.53 6.07
CA TYR A 246 25.84 -16.68 7.45
C TYR A 246 24.95 -17.64 8.23
N ARG A 247 25.54 -18.74 8.70
CA ARG A 247 24.88 -19.65 9.64
C ARG A 247 24.50 -18.90 10.92
N ARG A 248 23.25 -19.03 11.35
CA ARG A 248 22.73 -18.44 12.58
C ARG A 248 22.92 -19.39 13.76
N PRO A 249 23.16 -18.86 14.96
CA PRO A 249 23.28 -19.69 16.15
C PRO A 249 21.99 -20.47 16.40
N GLU A 250 22.12 -21.65 17.00
CA GLU A 250 20.93 -22.33 17.53
C GLU A 250 20.20 -21.40 18.50
N PRO A 251 18.86 -21.38 18.51
CA PRO A 251 18.12 -20.59 19.49
C PRO A 251 18.51 -21.01 20.91
N GLU A 252 19.14 -20.10 21.66
CA GLU A 252 19.49 -20.28 23.07
C GLU A 252 18.22 -20.47 23.92
N GLY A 253 17.74 -21.70 24.06
CA GLY A 253 16.61 -22.07 24.93
C GLY A 253 15.31 -21.27 24.71
N PRO A 254 14.29 -21.50 25.55
CA PRO A 254 13.06 -20.71 25.56
C PRO A 254 13.25 -19.44 26.41
N GLY A 255 14.13 -18.53 25.99
CA GLY A 255 14.29 -17.23 26.64
C GLY A 255 13.27 -16.21 26.12
N ASN A 256 12.26 -15.86 26.92
CA ASN A 256 11.23 -14.88 26.54
C ASN A 256 11.80 -13.49 26.21
N VAL A 257 12.93 -13.13 26.83
CA VAL A 257 13.62 -11.86 26.60
C VAL A 257 14.20 -11.79 25.19
N GLY A 258 14.80 -12.88 24.69
CA GLY A 258 15.44 -12.90 23.38
C GLY A 258 14.46 -12.77 22.21
N ASN A 259 13.26 -13.36 22.32
CA ASN A 259 12.24 -13.22 21.28
C ASN A 259 11.60 -11.83 21.25
N ARG A 260 11.31 -11.23 22.43
CA ARG A 260 10.79 -9.87 22.50
C ARG A 260 11.79 -8.84 22.00
N LEU A 261 13.06 -9.01 22.35
CA LEU A 261 14.11 -8.13 21.85
C LEU A 261 14.21 -8.21 20.32
N ARG A 262 14.16 -9.40 19.72
CA ARG A 262 14.15 -9.54 18.25
C ARG A 262 12.97 -8.84 17.59
N LEU A 263 11.76 -9.00 18.14
CA LEU A 263 10.59 -8.27 17.64
C LEU A 263 10.79 -6.76 17.77
N PHE A 264 11.29 -6.30 18.92
CA PHE A 264 11.54 -4.89 19.14
C PHE A 264 12.60 -4.32 18.20
N GLU A 265 13.71 -5.05 17.96
CA GLU A 265 14.72 -4.64 16.97
C GLU A 265 14.14 -4.59 15.56
N TYR A 266 13.24 -5.51 15.19
CA TYR A 266 12.54 -5.41 13.91
C TYR A 266 11.65 -4.16 13.84
N MET A 267 10.85 -3.90 14.88
CA MET A 267 10.00 -2.71 14.92
C MET A 267 10.82 -1.41 14.94
N ARG A 268 12.00 -1.41 15.56
CA ARG A 268 12.97 -0.30 15.51
C ARG A 268 13.52 -0.11 14.10
N ALA A 269 13.91 -1.19 13.43
CA ALA A 269 14.43 -1.15 12.06
C ALA A 269 13.39 -0.65 11.05
N VAL A 270 12.12 -0.95 11.28
CA VAL A 270 10.96 -0.45 10.52
C VAL A 270 10.70 1.02 10.86
N SER A 271 10.56 1.38 12.14
CA SER A 271 10.20 2.76 12.53
C SER A 271 11.23 3.81 12.12
N GLN A 272 12.51 3.45 12.05
CA GLN A 272 13.57 4.33 11.51
C GLN A 272 13.40 4.66 10.02
N ARG A 273 12.55 3.93 9.29
CA ARG A 273 12.33 4.02 7.83
C ARG A 273 10.87 4.31 7.48
N TYR A 274 10.11 4.84 8.43
CA TYR A 274 8.70 5.15 8.24
C TYR A 274 8.39 6.02 7.03
N HIS A 275 9.24 7.01 6.75
CA HIS A 275 9.05 7.96 5.64
C HIS A 275 9.84 7.59 4.39
N GLY A 276 10.39 6.37 4.34
CA GLY A 276 11.07 5.84 3.17
C GLY A 276 12.15 4.85 3.55
N ILE A 277 12.35 3.86 2.69
CA ILE A 277 13.42 2.87 2.86
C ILE A 277 14.82 3.45 2.57
N GLY A 278 14.99 4.76 2.37
CA GLY A 278 16.29 5.44 2.31
C GLY A 278 17.05 5.31 0.97
N ALA A 279 17.91 6.31 0.72
CA ALA A 279 18.99 6.34 -0.29
C ALA A 279 18.63 5.87 -1.72
N GLY A 280 17.38 6.06 -2.17
CA GLY A 280 16.96 5.62 -3.50
C GLY A 280 17.01 4.11 -3.71
N ARG A 281 16.96 3.31 -2.62
CA ARG A 281 16.97 1.82 -2.71
C ARG A 281 15.79 1.26 -3.49
N ALA A 282 14.71 2.01 -3.61
CA ALA A 282 13.67 1.80 -4.61
C ALA A 282 13.20 3.16 -5.11
N VAL A 283 12.96 3.27 -6.41
CA VAL A 283 12.48 4.48 -7.08
C VAL A 283 11.21 4.13 -7.84
N LEU A 284 10.15 4.90 -7.63
CA LEU A 284 8.85 4.68 -8.24
C LEU A 284 8.70 5.50 -9.51
N ASP A 285 8.11 4.89 -10.54
CA ASP A 285 7.69 5.59 -11.75
C ASP A 285 6.22 5.98 -11.64
N PHE A 286 5.93 7.13 -11.05
CA PHE A 286 4.55 7.60 -10.92
C PHE A 286 3.84 7.78 -12.27
N GLY A 287 4.59 8.02 -13.35
CA GLY A 287 4.06 8.03 -14.71
C GLY A 287 3.55 6.66 -15.19
N SER A 288 3.83 5.58 -14.46
CA SER A 288 3.34 4.22 -14.69
C SER A 288 2.28 3.77 -13.67
N MET A 289 1.82 4.66 -12.80
CA MET A 289 0.85 4.31 -11.76
C MET A 289 -0.45 3.82 -12.41
N VAL A 290 -1.08 2.79 -11.89
CA VAL A 290 -2.45 2.38 -12.24
C VAL A 290 -3.24 2.28 -10.95
N SER A 291 -4.28 3.08 -10.81
CA SER A 291 -5.05 3.17 -9.56
C SER A 291 -6.53 2.93 -9.78
N ALA A 292 -7.16 2.16 -8.88
CA ALA A 292 -8.61 1.97 -8.86
C ALA A 292 -9.36 3.30 -8.66
N PHE A 293 -8.72 4.29 -8.03
CA PHE A 293 -9.28 5.62 -7.79
C PHE A 293 -9.51 6.45 -9.05
N TRP A 294 -9.07 5.99 -10.22
CA TRP A 294 -9.34 6.65 -11.49
C TRP A 294 -10.54 6.09 -12.23
N TYR A 295 -11.08 4.96 -11.78
CA TYR A 295 -12.16 4.22 -12.43
C TYR A 295 -13.50 4.39 -11.70
N PRO A 296 -14.64 4.31 -12.40
CA PRO A 296 -15.97 4.47 -11.79
C PRO A 296 -16.37 3.18 -11.07
N LEU A 297 -15.70 2.92 -9.95
CA LEU A 297 -15.85 1.72 -9.13
C LEU A 297 -16.62 2.02 -7.84
N ASN A 298 -17.36 1.02 -7.36
CA ASN A 298 -17.83 1.04 -5.99
C ASN A 298 -16.72 0.53 -5.06
N LEU A 299 -15.96 1.47 -4.49
CA LEU A 299 -14.86 1.18 -3.56
C LEU A 299 -15.31 1.11 -2.08
N THR A 300 -16.61 1.10 -1.80
CA THR A 300 -17.12 1.14 -0.42
C THR A 300 -16.81 -0.15 0.35
N THR A 301 -16.46 0.01 1.64
CA THR A 301 -16.36 -1.12 2.56
C THR A 301 -17.77 -1.62 2.94
N PRO A 302 -18.05 -2.93 2.90
CA PRO A 302 -19.32 -3.45 3.39
C PRO A 302 -19.54 -3.08 4.87
N GLN A 303 -20.75 -2.59 5.21
CA GLN A 303 -21.10 -2.04 6.53
C GLN A 303 -20.82 -2.97 7.73
N ASN A 304 -20.76 -4.29 7.49
CA ASN A 304 -20.53 -5.30 8.54
C ASN A 304 -19.05 -5.52 8.87
N ALA A 305 -18.12 -4.80 8.25
CA ALA A 305 -16.70 -5.02 8.46
C ALA A 305 -16.26 -4.59 9.88
N GLY A 306 -16.86 -3.56 10.48
CA GLY A 306 -16.29 -2.89 11.67
C GLY A 306 -15.01 -2.11 11.31
N GLY A 307 -14.49 -1.29 12.23
CA GLY A 307 -13.26 -0.50 12.05
C GLY A 307 -13.32 0.62 10.99
N GLU A 308 -12.15 1.16 10.63
CA GLU A 308 -12.00 2.26 9.66
C GLU A 308 -12.45 1.82 8.27
N LEU A 309 -13.32 2.60 7.63
CA LEU A 309 -13.84 2.34 6.29
C LEU A 309 -12.75 2.71 5.25
N LEU A 310 -11.91 1.74 4.93
CA LEU A 310 -10.93 1.85 3.86
C LEU A 310 -11.45 1.23 2.56
N PRO A 311 -11.03 1.77 1.40
CA PRO A 311 -11.46 1.29 0.09
C PRO A 311 -11.37 -0.23 -0.06
N ARG A 312 -12.29 -0.85 -0.79
CA ARG A 312 -12.31 -2.28 -1.13
C ARG A 312 -12.56 -2.49 -2.62
N LEU A 313 -11.99 -3.54 -3.21
CA LEU A 313 -12.29 -3.94 -4.61
C LEU A 313 -13.36 -5.03 -4.70
N THR A 314 -13.93 -5.46 -3.58
CA THR A 314 -14.92 -6.54 -3.54
C THR A 314 -16.17 -6.27 -4.39
N GLY A 315 -16.51 -4.98 -4.60
CA GLY A 315 -17.66 -4.54 -5.40
C GLY A 315 -17.40 -4.40 -6.91
N ALA A 316 -16.14 -4.48 -7.38
CA ALA A 316 -15.82 -4.43 -8.81
C ALA A 316 -16.30 -5.70 -9.52
N THR A 317 -16.71 -5.64 -10.79
CA THR A 317 -17.04 -6.84 -11.59
C THR A 317 -15.79 -7.50 -12.18
N GLU A 318 -15.90 -8.71 -12.71
CA GLU A 318 -14.77 -9.38 -13.37
C GLU A 318 -14.30 -8.60 -14.61
N GLU A 319 -15.23 -8.07 -15.41
CA GLU A 319 -14.92 -7.26 -16.59
C GLU A 319 -14.18 -5.96 -16.23
N GLN A 320 -14.57 -5.33 -15.11
CA GLN A 320 -13.91 -4.13 -14.60
C GLN A 320 -12.48 -4.44 -14.14
N LEU A 321 -12.29 -5.54 -13.40
CA LEU A 321 -10.98 -5.99 -12.95
C LEU A 321 -10.08 -6.38 -14.13
N ASP A 322 -10.64 -7.04 -15.15
CA ASP A 322 -9.90 -7.42 -16.36
C ASP A 322 -9.48 -6.19 -17.17
N ALA A 323 -10.34 -5.17 -17.30
CA ALA A 323 -10.00 -3.91 -17.97
C ALA A 323 -8.86 -3.16 -17.23
N MET A 324 -8.89 -3.14 -15.90
CA MET A 324 -7.79 -2.57 -15.11
C MET A 324 -6.51 -3.41 -15.22
N ARG A 325 -6.61 -4.74 -15.21
CA ARG A 325 -5.46 -5.64 -15.39
C ARG A 325 -4.82 -5.40 -16.76
N ALA A 326 -5.63 -5.27 -17.80
CA ALA A 326 -5.15 -4.92 -19.15
C ALA A 326 -4.40 -3.58 -19.15
N ARG A 327 -4.89 -2.57 -18.41
CA ARG A 327 -4.18 -1.28 -18.26
C ARG A 327 -2.83 -1.44 -17.57
N VAL A 328 -2.73 -2.27 -16.52
CA VAL A 328 -1.43 -2.58 -15.87
C VAL A 328 -0.45 -3.17 -16.89
N GLN A 329 -0.91 -4.10 -17.74
CA GLN A 329 -0.07 -4.71 -18.77
C GLN A 329 0.37 -3.70 -19.83
N GLU A 330 -0.56 -2.86 -20.32
CA GLU A 330 -0.30 -1.79 -21.30
C GLU A 330 0.74 -0.79 -20.77
N VAL A 331 0.49 -0.22 -19.59
CA VAL A 331 1.39 0.75 -18.96
C VAL A 331 2.76 0.14 -18.67
N THR A 332 2.79 -1.12 -18.23
CA THR A 332 4.06 -1.82 -18.00
C THR A 332 4.84 -1.97 -19.30
N HIS A 333 4.20 -2.43 -20.38
CA HIS A 333 4.84 -2.56 -21.69
C HIS A 333 5.38 -1.21 -22.19
N ASP A 334 4.61 -0.15 -22.01
CA ASP A 334 4.98 1.18 -22.47
C ASP A 334 6.08 1.83 -21.63
N ARG A 335 6.18 1.53 -20.32
CA ARG A 335 7.10 2.24 -19.42
C ARG A 335 8.37 1.45 -19.07
N LEU A 336 8.35 0.12 -19.19
CA LEU A 336 9.49 -0.72 -18.80
C LEU A 336 10.77 -0.32 -19.54
N GLY A 337 11.86 -0.14 -18.78
CA GLY A 337 13.17 0.26 -19.29
C GLY A 337 13.29 1.73 -19.75
N LYS A 338 12.21 2.52 -19.67
CA LYS A 338 12.27 3.96 -19.93
C LYS A 338 12.74 4.72 -18.70
N THR A 339 13.27 5.92 -18.93
CA THR A 339 13.57 6.86 -17.85
C THR A 339 12.27 7.29 -17.18
N TYR A 340 12.29 7.36 -15.85
CA TYR A 340 11.13 7.73 -15.04
C TYR A 340 10.63 9.14 -15.31
N SER A 341 9.35 9.36 -14.99
CA SER A 341 8.73 10.68 -15.13
C SER A 341 9.62 11.76 -14.49
N GLU A 342 9.79 12.88 -15.19
CA GLU A 342 10.61 13.99 -14.71
C GLU A 342 9.98 14.70 -13.51
N VAL A 343 8.70 14.44 -13.23
CA VAL A 343 7.97 15.05 -12.11
C VAL A 343 8.07 14.18 -10.86
N ASP A 344 8.69 14.73 -9.82
CA ASP A 344 8.69 14.15 -8.48
C ASP A 344 7.35 14.45 -7.77
N TRP A 345 6.31 13.67 -8.11
CA TRP A 345 4.99 13.83 -7.50
C TRP A 345 4.98 13.63 -5.99
N GLN A 346 5.83 12.73 -5.48
CA GLN A 346 5.93 12.50 -4.05
C GLN A 346 6.55 13.72 -3.34
N GLY A 347 7.61 14.31 -3.91
CA GLY A 347 8.19 15.56 -3.43
C GLY A 347 7.23 16.76 -3.49
N VAL A 348 6.39 16.85 -4.52
CA VAL A 348 5.32 17.87 -4.59
C VAL A 348 4.35 17.73 -3.43
N VAL A 349 3.88 16.51 -3.16
CA VAL A 349 2.97 16.22 -2.05
C VAL A 349 3.64 16.49 -0.70
N ASP A 350 4.92 16.16 -0.54
CA ASP A 350 5.68 16.43 0.68
C ASP A 350 5.76 17.93 0.98
N MET A 351 5.99 18.77 -0.03
CA MET A 351 6.02 20.22 0.13
C MET A 351 4.67 20.77 0.59
N ILE A 352 3.57 20.22 0.07
CA ILE A 352 2.21 20.62 0.45
C ILE A 352 1.93 20.21 1.91
N ILE A 353 2.23 18.96 2.29
CA ILE A 353 2.04 18.48 3.67
C ILE A 353 2.91 19.30 4.63
N THR A 354 4.19 19.49 4.32
CA THR A 354 5.12 20.28 5.15
C THR A 354 4.63 21.71 5.35
N ARG A 355 4.02 22.31 4.32
CA ARG A 355 3.50 23.68 4.41
C ARG A 355 2.25 23.79 5.28
N TYR A 356 1.33 22.81 5.17
CA TYR A 356 -0.03 22.98 5.67
C TYR A 356 -0.40 22.09 6.87
N ALA A 357 0.23 20.93 7.06
CA ALA A 357 -0.29 19.90 7.98
C ALA A 357 -0.33 20.37 9.43
N ASP A 358 0.81 20.80 9.97
CA ASP A 358 0.90 21.26 11.36
C ASP A 358 0.10 22.54 11.57
N ARG A 359 0.10 23.42 10.55
CA ARG A 359 -0.63 24.70 10.59
C ARG A 359 -2.14 24.48 10.64
N LEU A 360 -2.69 23.60 9.80
CA LEU A 360 -4.11 23.27 9.79
C LEU A 360 -4.52 22.57 11.08
N GLN A 361 -3.70 21.65 11.59
CA GLN A 361 -3.97 20.97 12.86
C GLN A 361 -3.96 21.96 14.04
N PHE A 362 -2.98 22.88 14.07
CA PHE A 362 -2.90 23.95 15.05
C PHE A 362 -4.15 24.84 15.01
N LEU A 363 -4.51 25.36 13.83
CA LEU A 363 -5.69 26.20 13.62
C LEU A 363 -6.99 25.50 14.05
N ALA A 364 -7.13 24.20 13.76
CA ALA A 364 -8.34 23.44 14.05
C ALA A 364 -8.49 22.98 15.53
N THR A 365 -7.40 22.94 16.30
CA THR A 365 -7.37 22.28 17.62
C THR A 365 -6.78 23.09 18.77
N LYS A 366 -5.99 24.13 18.51
CA LYS A 366 -5.23 24.87 19.54
C LYS A 366 -5.54 26.35 19.63
N VAL A 367 -6.13 26.95 18.58
CA VAL A 367 -6.47 28.37 18.60
C VAL A 367 -7.83 28.56 19.27
N GLU A 368 -7.86 29.34 20.34
CA GLU A 368 -9.06 29.60 21.15
C GLU A 368 -9.62 31.01 20.95
N ASP A 369 -8.79 31.97 20.50
CA ASP A 369 -9.18 33.37 20.31
C ASP A 369 -9.22 33.79 18.83
N ILE A 370 -10.16 34.69 18.53
CA ILE A 370 -10.49 35.13 17.16
C ILE A 370 -9.34 35.93 16.55
N ASP A 371 -8.66 36.77 17.33
CA ASP A 371 -7.60 37.63 16.82
C ASP A 371 -6.37 36.82 16.41
N THR A 372 -6.00 35.81 17.19
CA THR A 372 -4.96 34.84 16.81
C THR A 372 -5.36 34.05 15.58
N LEU A 373 -6.60 33.52 15.52
CA LEU A 373 -7.09 32.79 14.35
C LEU A 373 -6.99 33.65 13.07
N ARG A 374 -7.50 34.88 13.14
CA ARG A 374 -7.44 35.87 12.06
C ARG A 374 -6.00 36.17 11.66
N GLY A 375 -5.11 36.41 12.62
CA GLY A 375 -3.70 36.71 12.37
C GLY A 375 -2.97 35.55 11.69
N GLU A 376 -3.20 34.33 12.16
CA GLU A 376 -2.56 33.12 11.67
C GLU A 376 -2.98 32.76 10.24
N VAL A 377 -4.27 32.92 9.92
CA VAL A 377 -4.83 32.71 8.58
C VAL A 377 -4.37 33.81 7.61
N ASN A 378 -4.41 35.07 8.03
CA ASN A 378 -3.90 36.17 7.19
C ASN A 378 -2.39 35.99 6.90
N ASN A 379 -1.58 35.62 7.88
CA ASN A 379 -0.16 35.35 7.65
C ASN A 379 0.05 34.26 6.58
N LEU A 380 -0.75 33.20 6.64
CA LEU A 380 -0.68 32.09 5.69
C LEU A 380 -1.09 32.49 4.26
N LEU A 381 -2.06 33.40 4.12
CA LEU A 381 -2.67 33.75 2.83
C LEU A 381 -2.15 35.03 2.18
N ASN A 382 -1.61 35.99 2.94
CA ASN A 382 -1.18 37.29 2.43
C ASN A 382 -0.15 37.18 1.30
N ILE A 383 0.66 36.12 1.30
CA ILE A 383 1.64 35.86 0.23
C ILE A 383 1.00 35.64 -1.14
N TYR A 384 -0.29 35.30 -1.19
CA TYR A 384 -1.04 35.05 -2.42
C TYR A 384 -1.93 36.24 -2.81
N ILE A 385 -2.03 37.28 -1.98
CA ILE A 385 -2.90 38.45 -2.23
C ILE A 385 -2.05 39.60 -2.81
N ASP A 386 -2.46 40.11 -3.98
CA ASP A 386 -1.86 41.32 -4.56
C ASP A 386 -2.69 42.55 -4.17
N TYR A 387 -2.19 43.31 -3.20
CA TYR A 387 -2.85 44.52 -2.68
C TYR A 387 -2.71 45.75 -3.57
N SER A 388 -1.92 45.70 -4.65
CA SER A 388 -1.75 46.83 -5.57
C SER A 388 -2.93 47.01 -6.54
N GLN A 389 -3.88 46.07 -6.53
CA GLN A 389 -4.97 45.96 -7.49
C GLN A 389 -6.31 46.16 -6.77
N ASN A 390 -7.07 47.19 -7.16
CA ASN A 390 -8.40 47.52 -6.61
C ASN A 390 -9.51 46.65 -7.22
N ASP A 391 -9.52 45.35 -7.01
CA ASP A 391 -10.67 44.53 -7.43
C ASP A 391 -11.07 43.56 -6.34
N ASP A 392 -12.32 43.12 -6.44
CA ASP A 392 -12.98 41.98 -5.80
C ASP A 392 -12.25 40.62 -6.05
N ARG A 393 -10.93 40.55 -5.81
CA ARG A 393 -9.95 39.60 -6.38
C ARG A 393 -9.60 38.37 -5.52
N LEU A 394 -10.49 37.94 -4.65
CA LEU A 394 -10.23 36.76 -3.80
C LEU A 394 -10.07 35.47 -4.63
N GLU A 395 -10.86 35.31 -5.71
CA GLU A 395 -10.80 34.13 -6.59
C GLU A 395 -9.40 33.91 -7.20
N ARG A 396 -8.76 34.97 -7.70
CA ARG A 396 -7.39 34.87 -8.25
C ARG A 396 -6.35 34.57 -7.17
N ALA A 397 -6.57 35.00 -5.93
CA ALA A 397 -5.68 34.69 -4.81
C ALA A 397 -5.83 33.22 -4.39
N VAL A 398 -7.06 32.69 -4.39
CA VAL A 398 -7.35 31.26 -4.19
C VAL A 398 -6.63 30.42 -5.26
N GLU A 399 -6.73 30.80 -6.54
CA GLU A 399 -6.06 30.10 -7.65
C GLU A 399 -4.53 30.10 -7.47
N ARG A 400 -3.92 31.26 -7.20
CA ARG A 400 -2.46 31.34 -6.92
C ARG A 400 -2.04 30.47 -5.75
N CYS A 401 -2.84 30.43 -4.68
CA CYS A 401 -2.59 29.56 -3.53
C CYS A 401 -2.66 28.09 -3.92
N ALA A 402 -3.69 27.70 -4.67
CA ALA A 402 -3.94 26.31 -5.07
C ALA A 402 -2.87 25.78 -6.05
N GLU A 403 -2.31 26.64 -6.89
CA GLU A 403 -1.33 26.26 -7.91
C GLU A 403 0.13 26.42 -7.46
N HIS A 404 0.39 27.03 -6.30
CA HIS A 404 1.73 27.46 -5.89
C HIS A 404 2.82 26.37 -5.95
N TYR A 405 2.48 25.14 -5.52
CA TYR A 405 3.41 24.01 -5.50
C TYR A 405 3.28 23.08 -6.72
N LEU A 406 2.36 23.37 -7.64
CA LEU A 406 2.07 22.49 -8.77
C LEU A 406 3.05 22.77 -9.91
N PRO A 407 3.88 21.80 -10.33
CA PRO A 407 4.76 21.99 -11.46
C PRO A 407 3.97 21.97 -12.78
N PRO A 408 4.46 22.66 -13.82
CA PRO A 408 3.95 22.42 -15.17
C PRO A 408 4.26 20.99 -15.60
N LEU A 409 3.33 20.38 -16.35
CA LEU A 409 3.58 19.05 -16.91
C LEU A 409 4.64 19.10 -18.01
N PRO A 410 5.62 18.18 -18.02
CA PRO A 410 6.57 18.02 -19.11
C PRO A 410 5.88 17.71 -20.45
N THR A 411 6.56 17.91 -21.57
CA THR A 411 6.00 17.63 -22.91
C THR A 411 5.71 16.15 -23.15
N ASN A 412 6.40 15.26 -22.45
CA ASN A 412 6.29 13.80 -22.52
C ASN A 412 5.52 13.20 -21.33
N HIS A 413 4.72 14.00 -20.62
CA HIS A 413 3.90 13.54 -19.50
C HIS A 413 2.96 12.39 -19.92
N THR A 414 2.69 11.49 -18.99
CA THR A 414 1.79 10.36 -19.22
C THR A 414 0.34 10.74 -18.88
N GLN A 415 -0.59 9.82 -19.14
CA GLN A 415 -1.98 10.02 -18.70
C GLN A 415 -2.07 10.01 -17.17
N GLU A 416 -1.24 9.18 -16.53
CA GLU A 416 -1.11 9.00 -15.10
C GLU A 416 -0.64 10.29 -14.42
N ASP A 417 0.35 10.98 -14.99
CA ASP A 417 0.80 12.30 -14.51
C ASP A 417 -0.35 13.32 -14.47
N ARG A 418 -1.25 13.32 -15.47
CA ARG A 418 -2.43 14.19 -15.49
C ARG A 418 -3.42 13.85 -14.39
N PHE A 419 -3.65 12.57 -14.14
CA PHE A 419 -4.57 12.13 -13.08
C PHE A 419 -4.03 12.46 -11.68
N ILE A 420 -2.73 12.27 -11.46
CA ILE A 420 -2.06 12.65 -10.21
C ILE A 420 -2.14 14.17 -10.02
N LEU A 421 -1.80 14.97 -11.04
CA LEU A 421 -1.90 16.43 -10.98
C LEU A 421 -3.33 16.89 -10.68
N ALA A 422 -4.34 16.29 -11.33
CA ALA A 422 -5.75 16.65 -11.13
C ALA A 422 -6.18 16.41 -9.67
N ALA A 423 -5.77 15.29 -9.08
CA ALA A 423 -6.03 15.00 -7.67
C ALA A 423 -5.31 15.98 -6.73
N ILE A 424 -4.00 16.20 -6.92
CA ILE A 424 -3.23 17.12 -6.08
C ILE A 424 -3.80 18.54 -6.17
N ARG A 425 -4.13 19.02 -7.37
CA ARG A 425 -4.76 20.33 -7.59
C ARG A 425 -6.10 20.44 -6.88
N SER A 426 -6.90 19.38 -6.87
CA SER A 426 -8.19 19.38 -6.18
C SER A 426 -8.01 19.49 -4.66
N VAL A 427 -7.03 18.78 -4.09
CA VAL A 427 -6.67 18.88 -2.66
C VAL A 427 -6.19 20.29 -2.30
N THR A 428 -5.26 20.86 -3.08
CA THR A 428 -4.76 22.22 -2.81
C THR A 428 -5.83 23.29 -2.99
N ALA A 429 -6.73 23.12 -3.98
CA ALA A 429 -7.88 23.98 -4.16
C ALA A 429 -8.80 23.96 -2.92
N LYS A 430 -9.12 22.77 -2.39
CA LYS A 430 -9.91 22.62 -1.15
C LYS A 430 -9.24 23.33 0.04
N ILE A 431 -7.95 23.11 0.26
CA ILE A 431 -7.18 23.78 1.33
C ILE A 431 -7.28 25.29 1.20
N CYS A 432 -6.95 25.83 0.03
CA CYS A 432 -6.91 27.26 -0.20
C CYS A 432 -8.30 27.89 -0.12
N SER A 433 -9.33 27.28 -0.73
CA SER A 433 -10.70 27.81 -0.66
C SER A 433 -11.22 27.85 0.76
N THR A 434 -10.96 26.81 1.58
CA THR A 434 -11.38 26.79 2.98
C THR A 434 -10.65 27.86 3.80
N LEU A 435 -9.35 28.03 3.61
CA LEU A 435 -8.59 29.07 4.32
C LEU A 435 -9.08 30.48 3.96
N PHE A 436 -9.36 30.74 2.68
CA PHE A 436 -9.92 32.02 2.24
C PHE A 436 -11.36 32.23 2.75
N GLN A 437 -12.19 31.19 2.78
CA GLN A 437 -13.51 31.24 3.42
C GLN A 437 -13.40 31.60 4.91
N VAL A 438 -12.49 30.96 5.64
CA VAL A 438 -12.22 31.28 7.05
C VAL A 438 -11.76 32.73 7.20
N ARG A 439 -10.88 33.20 6.30
CA ARG A 439 -10.44 34.59 6.30
C ARG A 439 -11.60 35.56 6.16
N ASP A 440 -12.50 35.32 5.21
CA ASP A 440 -13.64 36.21 4.94
C ASP A 440 -14.59 36.30 6.14
N LEU A 441 -14.89 35.15 6.77
CA LEU A 441 -15.68 35.10 8.01
C LEU A 441 -15.06 35.95 9.13
N MET A 442 -13.72 36.10 9.15
CA MET A 442 -13.01 36.82 10.20
C MET A 442 -12.72 38.30 9.87
N VAL A 443 -12.92 38.73 8.61
CA VAL A 443 -12.62 40.10 8.15
C VAL A 443 -13.85 41.00 8.16
N ASP A 444 -15.06 40.43 8.09
CA ASP A 444 -16.31 41.20 8.12
C ASP A 444 -16.51 41.88 9.51
N PRO A 445 -16.50 43.22 9.60
CA PRO A 445 -16.68 43.95 10.85
C PRO A 445 -18.12 43.90 11.38
N ASP A 446 -19.09 43.50 10.55
CA ASP A 446 -20.50 43.30 10.92
C ASP A 446 -20.81 41.81 11.23
N ALA A 447 -19.82 40.92 11.13
CA ALA A 447 -19.98 39.52 11.47
C ALA A 447 -20.38 39.35 12.93
N ASP A 448 -21.37 38.49 13.19
CA ASP A 448 -21.73 38.11 14.56
C ASP A 448 -20.50 37.47 15.23
N GLU A 449 -19.94 38.19 16.20
CA GLU A 449 -18.76 37.79 16.98
C GLU A 449 -18.93 36.41 17.63
N GLY A 450 -20.17 35.91 17.79
CA GLY A 450 -20.47 34.57 18.30
C GLY A 450 -20.52 33.47 17.24
N GLU A 451 -21.06 33.74 16.05
CA GLU A 451 -21.33 32.70 15.03
C GLU A 451 -20.14 32.45 14.10
N ALA A 452 -19.48 33.52 13.62
CA ALA A 452 -18.40 33.43 12.64
C ALA A 452 -17.21 32.55 13.10
N PRO A 453 -16.74 32.62 14.36
CA PRO A 453 -15.64 31.77 14.84
C PRO A 453 -16.03 30.29 14.86
N THR A 454 -17.29 30.00 15.19
CA THR A 454 -17.82 28.63 15.21
C THR A 454 -17.82 28.03 13.81
N LEU A 455 -18.28 28.80 12.81
CA LEU A 455 -18.26 28.37 11.40
C LEU A 455 -16.85 28.20 10.86
N ALA A 456 -15.93 29.12 11.17
CA ALA A 456 -14.53 29.03 10.78
C ALA A 456 -13.85 27.76 11.35
N LEU A 457 -14.05 27.50 12.64
CA LEU A 457 -13.49 26.33 13.30
C LEU A 457 -14.11 25.03 12.77
N ALA A 458 -15.41 25.02 12.46
CA ALA A 458 -16.07 23.89 11.82
C ALA A 458 -15.48 23.61 10.43
N ALA A 459 -15.27 24.63 9.61
CA ALA A 459 -14.65 24.50 8.29
C ALA A 459 -13.22 23.95 8.35
N LEU A 460 -12.41 24.43 9.31
CA LEU A 460 -11.04 23.91 9.53
C LEU A 460 -11.04 22.46 10.00
N ARG A 461 -11.92 22.11 10.94
CA ARG A 461 -12.04 20.74 11.45
C ARG A 461 -12.54 19.77 10.38
N ASP A 462 -13.49 20.20 9.55
CA ASP A 462 -13.97 19.41 8.42
C ASP A 462 -12.86 19.20 7.39
N LEU A 463 -12.09 20.25 7.05
CA LEU A 463 -10.92 20.13 6.17
C LEU A 463 -9.89 19.14 6.72
N VAL A 464 -9.49 19.27 7.99
CA VAL A 464 -8.55 18.34 8.64
C VAL A 464 -9.11 16.92 8.64
N HIS A 465 -10.38 16.74 8.99
CA HIS A 465 -11.02 15.43 8.95
C HIS A 465 -11.00 14.81 7.54
N ASN A 466 -11.27 15.61 6.50
CA ASN A 466 -11.38 15.14 5.13
C ASN A 466 -10.03 14.85 4.47
N LEU A 467 -8.97 15.60 4.79
CA LEU A 467 -7.62 15.38 4.23
C LEU A 467 -7.00 14.07 4.68
N ARG A 468 -7.35 13.60 5.89
CA ARG A 468 -6.90 12.32 6.46
C ARG A 468 -5.37 12.10 6.37
N TRP A 469 -4.59 13.17 6.58
CA TRP A 469 -3.14 13.07 6.51
C TRP A 469 -2.59 12.23 7.66
N THR A 470 -1.71 11.29 7.29
CA THR A 470 -1.22 10.27 8.19
C THR A 470 -0.23 10.80 9.23
N ASN A 471 0.43 11.93 8.95
CA ASN A 471 1.37 12.55 9.87
C ASN A 471 0.70 13.11 11.13
N TRP A 472 -0.60 13.42 11.08
CA TRP A 472 -1.34 13.85 12.27
C TRP A 472 -1.53 12.76 13.33
N LYS A 473 -1.30 11.49 12.97
CA LYS A 473 -1.29 10.36 13.91
C LYS A 473 0.11 10.06 14.46
N GLU A 474 1.16 10.71 13.97
CA GLU A 474 2.53 10.47 14.44
C GLU A 474 2.67 10.82 15.92
N CYS A 475 3.65 10.18 16.58
CA CYS A 475 3.90 10.43 17.98
C CYS A 475 4.33 11.90 18.17
N PRO A 476 3.71 12.64 19.11
CA PRO A 476 3.88 14.09 19.24
C PRO A 476 5.27 14.52 19.76
N GLN A 477 6.06 13.58 20.27
CA GLN A 477 7.43 13.80 20.74
C GLN A 477 8.32 12.71 20.15
N PRO A 478 9.60 13.01 19.88
CA PRO A 478 10.58 11.97 19.61
C PRO A 478 10.57 10.96 20.76
N CYS A 479 10.48 9.67 20.44
CA CYS A 479 10.53 8.62 21.44
C CYS A 479 11.92 8.52 22.06
N GLU A 480 12.00 8.03 23.29
CA GLU A 480 13.27 7.78 23.96
C GLU A 480 14.11 6.72 23.21
N PRO A 481 15.44 6.64 23.41
CA PRO A 481 16.31 5.72 22.66
C PRO A 481 15.95 4.23 22.78
N ASP A 482 15.25 3.83 23.84
CA ASP A 482 14.74 2.47 24.07
C ASP A 482 13.26 2.30 23.69
N GLU A 483 12.70 3.26 22.96
CA GLU A 483 11.32 3.29 22.48
C GLU A 483 11.25 3.48 20.96
N VAL A 484 10.11 3.11 20.38
CA VAL A 484 9.77 3.37 18.98
C VAL A 484 8.37 3.97 18.92
N CYS A 485 8.15 4.94 18.04
CA CYS A 485 6.79 5.41 17.76
C CYS A 485 6.06 4.25 17.07
N PHE A 486 5.05 3.67 17.71
CA PHE A 486 4.46 2.43 17.23
C PHE A 486 3.03 2.65 16.73
N VAL A 487 2.84 2.42 15.42
CA VAL A 487 1.54 2.29 14.76
C VAL A 487 1.26 0.81 14.48
N ALA A 488 -0.02 0.42 14.45
CA ALA A 488 -0.39 -0.93 14.05
C ALA A 488 0.12 -1.22 12.62
N MET A 489 0.83 -2.33 12.46
CA MET A 489 1.47 -2.77 11.23
C MET A 489 1.31 -4.27 11.13
N TRP A 490 0.61 -4.79 10.12
CA TRP A 490 0.39 -6.24 10.02
C TRP A 490 1.72 -6.98 10.16
N PRO A 491 1.83 -7.97 11.06
CA PRO A 491 0.76 -8.59 11.87
C PRO A 491 0.62 -8.04 13.30
N PHE A 492 1.37 -6.99 13.64
CA PHE A 492 1.49 -6.43 14.99
C PHE A 492 0.55 -5.24 15.20
N GLY A 493 0.20 -5.02 16.47
CA GLY A 493 -0.57 -3.86 16.91
C GLY A 493 -2.01 -4.18 17.29
N ASP A 494 -2.45 -3.41 18.26
CA ASP A 494 -3.80 -3.40 18.82
C ASP A 494 -4.59 -2.20 18.26
N VAL A 495 -5.91 -2.20 18.49
CA VAL A 495 -6.79 -1.11 18.04
C VAL A 495 -6.31 0.27 18.53
N ALA A 496 -5.83 0.35 19.79
CA ALA A 496 -5.35 1.61 20.35
C ALA A 496 -4.10 2.13 19.62
N SER A 497 -3.16 1.25 19.24
CA SER A 497 -1.99 1.63 18.46
C SER A 497 -2.31 2.08 17.04
N HIS A 498 -3.47 1.70 16.48
CA HIS A 498 -3.92 2.20 15.18
C HIS A 498 -4.64 3.55 15.28
N GLU A 499 -5.45 3.72 16.34
CA GLU A 499 -6.23 4.94 16.57
C GLU A 499 -5.35 6.08 17.09
N GLN A 500 -4.46 5.77 18.04
CA GLN A 500 -3.58 6.73 18.70
C GLN A 500 -2.19 6.10 18.93
N PRO A 501 -1.30 6.13 17.93
CA PRO A 501 0.08 5.66 18.07
C PRO A 501 0.80 6.31 19.26
N THR A 502 1.64 5.52 19.94
CA THR A 502 2.43 5.96 21.10
C THR A 502 3.84 5.40 21.06
N CYS A 503 4.76 6.03 21.79
CA CYS A 503 6.09 5.47 22.01
C CYS A 503 5.98 4.18 22.83
N ARG A 504 6.58 3.09 22.34
CA ARG A 504 6.57 1.77 22.97
C ARG A 504 8.00 1.22 23.07
N ASN A 505 8.34 0.67 24.23
CA ASN A 505 9.60 -0.08 24.44
C ASN A 505 9.39 -1.59 24.33
N VAL A 506 10.49 -2.35 24.45
CA VAL A 506 10.52 -3.83 24.40
C VAL A 506 9.53 -4.53 25.35
N SER A 507 9.13 -3.89 26.45
CA SER A 507 8.24 -4.51 27.45
C SER A 507 6.76 -4.44 27.06
N VAL A 508 6.40 -3.51 26.18
CA VAL A 508 5.01 -3.22 25.79
C VAL A 508 4.76 -3.28 24.28
N ILE A 509 5.80 -3.50 23.47
CA ILE A 509 5.68 -3.57 22.00
C ILE A 509 4.71 -4.67 21.53
N ASP A 510 4.67 -5.79 22.25
CA ASP A 510 3.79 -6.94 22.00
C ASP A 510 2.56 -6.98 22.92
N ARG A 511 2.43 -6.01 23.84
CA ARG A 511 1.33 -5.94 24.81
C ARG A 511 0.29 -4.94 24.35
N GLY A 512 -0.96 -5.37 24.30
CA GLY A 512 -2.04 -4.57 23.77
C GLY A 512 -3.41 -5.14 24.06
N GLY A 513 -4.43 -4.33 23.79
CA GLY A 513 -5.81 -4.77 23.71
C GLY A 513 -6.07 -5.71 22.53
N PRO A 514 -7.32 -5.85 22.06
CA PRO A 514 -7.64 -6.65 20.89
C PRO A 514 -6.79 -6.24 19.68
N SER A 515 -6.28 -7.23 18.93
CA SER A 515 -5.53 -7.00 17.70
C SER A 515 -6.35 -6.19 16.70
N TYR A 516 -5.71 -5.23 16.03
CA TYR A 516 -6.34 -4.45 14.97
C TYR A 516 -6.71 -5.33 13.76
N TRP A 517 -5.88 -6.34 13.43
CA TRP A 517 -5.88 -7.06 12.16
C TRP A 517 -6.93 -8.18 11.99
N ARG A 518 -7.93 -8.27 12.89
CA ARG A 518 -9.05 -9.25 12.85
C ARG A 518 -8.64 -10.69 12.57
N HIS A 519 -7.58 -11.15 13.22
CA HIS A 519 -7.12 -12.52 13.02
C HIS A 519 -8.21 -13.56 13.38
N PRO A 520 -8.40 -14.61 12.56
CA PRO A 520 -9.03 -15.84 13.04
C PRO A 520 -8.15 -16.56 14.10
N SER A 521 -6.83 -16.32 14.10
CA SER A 521 -5.82 -16.64 15.13
C SER A 521 -4.44 -16.15 14.64
N PRO A 522 -3.49 -15.73 15.50
CA PRO A 522 -2.15 -15.36 15.07
C PRO A 522 -1.34 -16.59 14.56
N PRO A 523 -0.54 -16.45 13.48
CA PRO A 523 0.36 -17.48 12.97
C PRO A 523 1.30 -18.09 14.02
N PRO A 524 1.62 -19.40 13.94
CA PRO A 524 2.49 -20.07 14.92
C PRO A 524 3.89 -19.44 15.11
N TYR A 525 4.44 -18.77 14.10
CA TYR A 525 5.75 -18.09 14.22
C TYR A 525 5.66 -16.79 15.03
N ILE A 526 4.54 -16.07 14.90
CA ILE A 526 4.21 -14.89 15.71
C ILE A 526 3.88 -15.33 17.13
N VAL A 527 3.11 -16.40 17.30
CA VAL A 527 2.87 -17.01 18.62
C VAL A 527 4.20 -17.41 19.24
N LYS A 528 5.14 -18.01 18.51
CA LYS A 528 6.49 -18.30 19.05
C LYS A 528 7.33 -17.04 19.35
N MET A 529 7.12 -15.93 18.65
CA MET A 529 7.77 -14.64 18.95
C MET A 529 7.15 -13.92 20.15
N ILE A 530 5.82 -13.96 20.31
CA ILE A 530 5.04 -13.26 21.34
C ILE A 530 4.88 -14.09 22.62
N SER A 531 4.52 -15.37 22.50
CA SER A 531 4.03 -16.20 23.60
C SER A 531 5.12 -16.96 24.36
N GLY A 532 6.39 -16.75 24.00
CA GLY A 532 7.52 -17.15 24.82
C GLY A 532 7.34 -18.51 25.50
N GLY A 533 7.21 -19.58 24.70
CA GLY A 533 7.17 -20.99 25.13
C GLY A 533 6.75 -21.26 26.57
N GLY A 534 5.58 -20.76 26.99
CA GLY A 534 4.99 -21.09 28.27
C GLY A 534 4.02 -22.23 28.08
N ASP A 535 4.39 -23.44 28.48
CA ASP A 535 3.40 -24.47 28.80
C ASP A 535 2.46 -23.89 29.86
N GLU A 536 1.26 -23.46 29.45
CA GLU A 536 0.14 -23.34 30.37
C GLU A 536 -0.18 -24.76 30.87
N LYS A 537 0.55 -25.22 31.87
CA LYS A 537 0.04 -26.22 32.80
C LYS A 537 -1.18 -25.60 33.47
N LYS A 538 -2.36 -25.81 32.86
CA LYS A 538 -3.64 -25.68 33.55
C LYS A 538 -3.53 -26.50 34.84
N LYS A 539 -3.31 -25.81 35.96
CA LYS A 539 -3.49 -26.39 37.30
C LYS A 539 -4.97 -26.74 37.38
N GLY A 540 -5.28 -28.02 37.15
CA GLY A 540 -6.58 -28.58 37.44
C GLY A 540 -6.88 -28.34 38.92
N VAL A 541 -7.85 -27.49 39.18
CA VAL A 541 -8.52 -27.41 40.48
C VAL A 541 -9.19 -28.78 40.69
N MET A 542 -8.59 -29.62 41.52
CA MET A 542 -9.26 -30.82 42.01
C MET A 542 -10.48 -30.38 42.84
N ARG A 543 -11.68 -30.52 42.26
CA ARG A 543 -12.90 -30.68 43.06
C ARG A 543 -12.96 -32.14 43.48
N GLY A 544 -12.79 -32.39 44.78
CA GLY A 544 -13.06 -33.70 45.37
C GLY A 544 -14.54 -34.09 45.21
N PRO A 545 -14.86 -35.39 45.29
CA PRO A 545 -16.22 -35.88 45.13
C PRO A 545 -17.09 -35.52 46.35
N PRO A 546 -18.41 -35.36 46.18
CA PRO A 546 -19.33 -35.22 47.30
C PRO A 546 -19.59 -36.59 47.96
N GLY A 547 -19.37 -36.67 49.28
CA GLY A 547 -20.15 -37.50 50.21
C GLY A 547 -20.98 -36.53 51.06
N ASP A 548 -22.21 -36.80 51.49
CA ASP A 548 -22.97 -38.04 51.66
C ASP A 548 -24.31 -38.02 50.90
#